data_AF-A0A5S4UCD7-F1
#
_entry.id   AF-A0A5S4UCD7-F1
#
_cell.length_a   1.000
_cell.length_b   1.000
_cell.length_c   1.000
_cell.angle_alpha   90.00
_cell.angle_beta   90.00
_cell.angle_gamma   90.00
#
_symmetry.space_group_name_H-M   'P 1'
#
loop_
_entity.id
_entity.type
_entity.pdbx_description
1 polymer ?
#
loop_
_entity_poly.entity_id
_entity_poly.type
_entity_poly.pdbx_seq_one_letter_code
_entity_poly.pdbx_strand_id
1 'polypeptide(L)'
;MPIFDLDKKNTSNKKHYSSRKSLYFSGIFLGLSITCLSGSAWASVDPLSVSGNKIYAGEKAQSFAGNSLFWSNNGWGGEKFYTADTVASLKKDWGSSIVRAAMGVQDAGGYLQDPAGNKAKVEKVVDAAIANDMYVIIDWHSHSAENNRNEAISFFQEMARKYGKNPNVIYEIYNEPLQVSWSNTIKPYAEAVISAIRAIDPDNLIIVGTPSWSQNVDEASRDPINAKNIAYTLHFYAGTHGESLRNKARQALNNGIALFVTEWGAVNADGNGGVNQTETDAWVTFMKDNNISNANWALNDKNEGASTYYPDSKNLTESGKKVKSIIQNWPYKINGTSSTTTEPSTEPTPTPTTDEPVTTDEPATTNCSNTNVYPNWVSKDWAGGQPNHNEAGQSIVYKGNLYTANWYTTSTPGSDSSWTLVGSCN
;
A
#
# COMPACT_ATOMS: atom_id res chain seq x y z
N MET A 1 21.16 -46.65 64.25
CA MET A 1 21.44 -46.20 65.64
C MET A 1 22.38 -45.01 65.57
N PRO A 2 22.21 -43.94 66.39
CA PRO A 2 21.18 -43.72 67.41
C PRO A 2 20.21 -42.54 67.10
N ILE A 3 18.91 -42.65 67.40
CA ILE A 3 18.15 -42.23 68.63
C ILE A 3 17.95 -40.70 68.66
N PHE A 4 16.72 -40.17 68.53
CA PHE A 4 15.68 -39.87 69.56
C PHE A 4 14.43 -39.35 68.79
N ASP A 5 13.16 -39.43 69.19
CA ASP A 5 12.44 -40.02 70.33
C ASP A 5 10.91 -40.10 69.98
N LEU A 6 10.20 -40.84 70.83
CA LEU A 6 8.78 -41.20 70.95
C LEU A 6 7.74 -40.05 70.78
N ASP A 7 6.43 -40.20 70.53
CA ASP A 7 5.37 -41.04 71.16
C ASP A 7 4.06 -40.86 70.31
N LYS A 8 3.32 -41.89 69.85
CA LYS A 8 2.23 -42.71 70.48
C LYS A 8 0.78 -42.17 70.47
N LYS A 9 -0.12 -43.14 70.17
CA LYS A 9 -1.60 -43.27 70.39
C LYS A 9 -2.49 -42.65 69.29
N ASN A 10 -3.17 -43.38 68.39
CA ASN A 10 -4.00 -44.60 68.45
C ASN A 10 -5.29 -44.45 69.26
N THR A 11 -6.47 -44.34 68.62
CA THR A 11 -7.54 -45.37 68.59
C THR A 11 -8.94 -44.85 68.18
N SER A 12 -9.60 -45.67 67.35
CA SER A 12 -11.01 -46.12 67.43
C SER A 12 -12.21 -45.22 67.05
N ASN A 13 -12.72 -45.46 65.83
CA ASN A 13 -14.01 -46.13 65.49
C ASN A 13 -15.39 -45.63 66.02
N LYS A 14 -16.31 -45.50 65.04
CA LYS A 14 -17.73 -45.94 64.96
C LYS A 14 -18.91 -44.94 65.09
N LYS A 15 -19.77 -45.04 64.06
CA LYS A 15 -21.27 -45.11 64.01
C LYS A 15 -22.12 -43.86 63.69
N HIS A 16 -22.68 -43.91 62.46
CA HIS A 16 -24.10 -43.85 62.03
C HIS A 16 -25.17 -42.92 62.67
N TYR A 17 -25.82 -42.20 61.73
CA TYR A 17 -27.27 -41.92 61.51
C TYR A 17 -28.04 -40.84 62.31
N SER A 18 -28.57 -39.88 61.50
CA SER A 18 -29.95 -39.36 61.47
C SER A 18 -30.45 -38.35 62.53
N SER A 19 -30.75 -37.11 62.12
CA SER A 19 -32.11 -36.63 61.75
C SER A 19 -32.33 -35.11 61.98
N ARG A 20 -33.22 -34.53 61.15
CA ARG A 20 -34.10 -33.35 61.37
C ARG A 20 -33.41 -31.97 61.45
N LYS A 21 -33.53 -31.13 60.41
CA LYS A 21 -34.67 -30.24 59.98
C LYS A 21 -34.73 -28.91 60.75
N SER A 22 -34.89 -27.84 59.95
CA SER A 22 -35.40 -26.48 60.30
C SER A 22 -34.32 -25.51 60.79
N LEU A 23 -34.14 -24.26 60.32
CA LEU A 23 -34.82 -23.40 59.34
C LEU A 23 -33.98 -22.10 59.21
N TYR A 24 -34.05 -21.46 58.04
CA TYR A 24 -34.02 -20.01 57.79
C TYR A 24 -32.74 -19.14 57.65
N PHE A 25 -32.75 -18.40 56.53
CA PHE A 25 -32.14 -17.09 56.19
C PHE A 25 -30.61 -17.00 56.06
N SER A 26 -30.09 -16.88 54.83
CA SER A 26 -30.05 -15.64 54.07
C SER A 26 -29.42 -15.89 52.69
N GLY A 27 -29.93 -15.23 51.65
CA GLY A 27 -29.51 -15.42 50.27
C GLY A 27 -28.13 -14.84 49.99
N ILE A 28 -27.30 -15.64 49.31
CA ILE A 28 -26.22 -15.13 48.47
C ILE A 28 -26.46 -15.75 47.09
N PHE A 29 -26.97 -14.92 46.18
CA PHE A 29 -26.88 -15.16 44.75
C PHE A 29 -25.39 -15.22 44.40
N LEU A 30 -24.86 -16.42 44.19
CA LEU A 30 -23.58 -16.58 43.52
C LEU A 30 -23.84 -16.35 42.03
N GLY A 31 -23.76 -15.07 41.63
CA GLY A 31 -23.72 -14.72 40.22
C GLY A 31 -22.50 -15.40 39.59
N LEU A 32 -22.76 -16.33 38.66
CA LEU A 32 -21.76 -16.77 37.71
C LEU A 32 -21.39 -15.54 36.87
N SER A 33 -20.34 -14.84 37.26
CA SER A 33 -19.68 -13.87 36.40
C SER A 33 -19.05 -14.66 35.25
N ILE A 34 -19.75 -14.71 34.12
CA ILE A 34 -19.14 -14.96 32.82
C ILE A 34 -18.17 -13.81 32.61
N THR A 35 -16.92 -13.99 33.01
CA THR A 35 -15.82 -13.19 32.48
C THR A 35 -15.68 -13.57 31.02
N CYS A 36 -16.39 -12.84 30.16
CA CYS A 36 -15.95 -12.64 28.79
C CYS A 36 -14.50 -12.14 28.88
N LEU A 37 -13.55 -13.05 28.69
CA LEU A 37 -12.24 -12.67 28.20
C LEU A 37 -12.47 -12.08 26.82
N SER A 38 -12.70 -10.77 26.78
CA SER A 38 -12.57 -9.96 25.59
C SER A 38 -11.12 -10.08 25.13
N GLY A 39 -10.86 -11.07 24.29
CA GLY A 39 -9.59 -11.23 23.60
C GLY A 39 -9.33 -9.99 22.76
N SER A 40 -8.21 -9.34 23.05
CA SER A 40 -7.41 -8.47 22.19
C SER A 40 -8.10 -7.90 20.95
N ALA A 41 -8.87 -6.82 21.11
CA ALA A 41 -9.31 -6.00 19.99
C ALA A 41 -8.21 -5.00 19.58
N TRP A 42 -7.13 -5.43 18.92
CA TRP A 42 -6.07 -4.50 18.46
C TRP A 42 -5.33 -4.93 17.18
N ALA A 43 -6.07 -5.36 16.15
CA ALA A 43 -5.62 -5.12 14.78
C ALA A 43 -6.70 -4.23 14.15
N SER A 44 -6.45 -2.92 14.15
CA SER A 44 -7.36 -1.96 13.50
C SER A 44 -7.17 -1.89 11.99
N VAL A 45 -6.12 -2.53 11.47
CA VAL A 45 -5.83 -2.66 10.05
C VAL A 45 -5.78 -4.14 9.68
N ASP A 46 -6.26 -4.48 8.49
CA ASP A 46 -6.21 -5.84 7.99
C ASP A 46 -4.76 -6.30 7.73
N PRO A 47 -4.42 -7.59 7.92
CA PRO A 47 -3.11 -8.10 7.54
C PRO A 47 -2.94 -8.04 6.01
N LEU A 48 -1.75 -7.64 5.58
CA LEU A 48 -1.39 -7.63 4.16
C LEU A 48 -0.80 -8.98 3.72
N SER A 49 -1.16 -9.43 2.53
CA SER A 49 -0.57 -10.61 1.90
C SER A 49 -0.42 -10.45 0.39
N VAL A 50 0.40 -11.29 -0.23
CA VAL A 50 0.60 -11.28 -1.69
C VAL A 50 0.03 -12.57 -2.29
N SER A 51 -0.76 -12.43 -3.34
CA SER A 51 -1.24 -13.54 -4.16
C SER A 51 -1.13 -13.18 -5.64
N GLY A 52 -0.27 -13.90 -6.36
CA GLY A 52 0.13 -13.54 -7.72
C GLY A 52 0.68 -12.11 -7.77
N ASN A 53 0.13 -11.32 -8.70
CA ASN A 53 0.54 -9.93 -8.90
C ASN A 53 -0.23 -8.89 -8.06
N LYS A 54 -1.02 -9.32 -7.06
CA LYS A 54 -1.83 -8.43 -6.23
C LYS A 54 -1.47 -8.51 -4.75
N ILE A 55 -1.60 -7.37 -4.08
CA ILE A 55 -1.56 -7.26 -2.62
C ILE A 55 -3.00 -7.28 -2.10
N TYR A 56 -3.24 -8.11 -1.10
CA TYR A 56 -4.52 -8.26 -0.42
C TYR A 56 -4.44 -7.63 0.96
N ALA A 57 -5.51 -6.95 1.36
CA ALA A 57 -5.77 -6.60 2.75
C ALA A 57 -6.95 -7.44 3.21
N GLY A 58 -6.68 -8.37 4.13
CA GLY A 58 -7.64 -9.42 4.48
C GLY A 58 -7.96 -10.28 3.25
N GLU A 59 -9.23 -10.35 2.87
CA GLU A 59 -9.72 -11.20 1.78
C GLU A 59 -9.78 -10.51 0.40
N LYS A 60 -9.51 -9.20 0.34
CA LYS A 60 -9.71 -8.41 -0.89
C LYS A 60 -8.39 -7.82 -1.40
N ALA A 61 -8.20 -7.89 -2.72
CA ALA A 61 -7.17 -7.10 -3.38
C ALA A 61 -7.50 -5.61 -3.22
N GLN A 62 -6.61 -4.85 -2.60
CA GLN A 62 -6.82 -3.45 -2.28
C GLN A 62 -5.51 -2.68 -2.44
N SER A 63 -5.63 -1.39 -2.73
CA SER A 63 -4.52 -0.45 -2.76
C SER A 63 -4.75 0.68 -1.80
N PHE A 64 -3.68 1.20 -1.23
CA PHE A 64 -3.73 2.34 -0.31
C PHE A 64 -2.82 3.45 -0.81
N ALA A 65 -3.21 4.70 -0.55
CA ALA A 65 -2.37 5.86 -0.81
C ALA A 65 -1.92 6.50 0.50
N GLY A 66 -0.72 7.05 0.49
CA GLY A 66 -0.17 7.78 1.62
C GLY A 66 1.03 8.66 1.28
N ASN A 67 1.82 8.96 2.30
CA ASN A 67 2.90 9.93 2.21
C ASN A 67 4.22 9.30 2.68
N SER A 68 5.31 9.60 1.97
CA SER A 68 6.66 9.40 2.47
C SER A 68 7.11 10.63 3.24
N LEU A 69 7.69 10.40 4.41
CA LEU A 69 8.54 11.40 5.03
C LEU A 69 9.82 11.55 4.19
N PHE A 70 10.46 12.70 4.29
CA PHE A 70 11.80 12.93 3.73
C PHE A 70 12.86 12.16 4.52
N TRP A 71 14.12 12.20 4.07
CA TRP A 71 15.28 11.60 4.73
C TRP A 71 15.30 11.88 6.24
N SER A 72 15.52 10.84 7.06
CA SER A 72 15.58 10.94 8.52
C SER A 72 16.86 11.60 9.06
N ASN A 73 17.87 11.82 8.21
CA ASN A 73 19.22 12.22 8.59
C ASN A 73 19.23 13.42 9.53
N ASN A 74 20.14 13.42 10.50
CA ASN A 74 20.36 14.58 11.36
C ASN A 74 20.82 15.79 10.53
N GLY A 75 20.08 16.91 10.62
CA GLY A 75 20.41 18.18 9.98
C GLY A 75 19.89 18.36 8.56
N TRP A 76 19.01 17.49 8.07
CA TRP A 76 18.52 17.52 6.68
C TRP A 76 17.14 18.18 6.53
N GLY A 77 16.50 18.53 7.64
CA GLY A 77 15.19 19.18 7.71
C GLY A 77 14.02 18.20 7.76
N GLY A 78 14.15 17.00 7.17
CA GLY A 78 13.11 15.98 7.17
C GLY A 78 12.80 15.43 8.57
N GLU A 79 13.81 15.32 9.43
CA GLU A 79 13.71 14.75 10.77
C GLU A 79 12.70 15.49 11.68
N LYS A 80 12.41 16.77 11.41
CA LYS A 80 11.43 17.55 12.17
C LYS A 80 9.99 17.07 11.96
N PHE A 81 9.74 16.33 10.88
CA PHE A 81 8.43 15.73 10.57
C PHE A 81 8.27 14.30 11.13
N TYR A 82 9.32 13.71 11.72
CA TYR A 82 9.26 12.39 12.37
C TYR A 82 8.64 12.53 13.76
N THR A 83 7.33 12.84 13.81
CA THR A 83 6.57 13.09 15.04
C THR A 83 5.20 12.43 15.00
N ALA A 84 4.65 12.10 16.18
CA ALA A 84 3.30 11.55 16.30
C ALA A 84 2.24 12.54 15.77
N ASP A 85 2.42 13.84 15.99
CA ASP A 85 1.52 14.88 15.49
C ASP A 85 1.46 14.91 13.96
N THR A 86 2.61 14.73 13.29
CA THR A 86 2.64 14.65 11.82
C THR A 86 1.83 13.44 11.35
N VAL A 87 2.04 12.27 11.94
CA VAL A 87 1.32 11.04 11.58
C VAL A 87 -0.19 11.18 11.84
N ALA A 88 -0.58 11.73 12.99
CA ALA A 88 -1.98 12.00 13.31
C ALA A 88 -2.64 12.96 12.31
N SER A 89 -1.95 14.03 11.90
CA SER A 89 -2.42 14.94 10.84
C SER A 89 -2.50 14.25 9.47
N LEU A 90 -1.57 13.36 9.12
CA LEU A 90 -1.67 12.58 7.88
C LEU A 90 -2.92 11.69 7.88
N LYS A 91 -3.22 11.01 8.99
CA LYS A 91 -4.46 10.22 9.11
C LYS A 91 -5.69 11.12 8.98
N LYS A 92 -5.77 12.15 9.82
CA LYS A 92 -6.99 12.97 10.00
C LYS A 92 -7.24 13.93 8.84
N ASP A 93 -6.22 14.69 8.43
CA ASP A 93 -6.39 15.84 7.53
C ASP A 93 -6.15 15.46 6.06
N TRP A 94 -5.31 14.46 5.80
CA TRP A 94 -5.02 13.95 4.45
C TRP A 94 -5.82 12.69 4.12
N GLY A 95 -6.31 11.95 5.11
CA GLY A 95 -6.91 10.64 4.89
C GLY A 95 -5.87 9.60 4.46
N SER A 96 -4.61 9.78 4.86
CA SER A 96 -3.51 8.89 4.53
C SER A 96 -3.74 7.51 5.15
N SER A 97 -3.53 6.45 4.37
CA SER A 97 -3.58 5.06 4.88
C SER A 97 -2.18 4.49 5.11
N ILE A 98 -1.15 5.08 4.51
CA ILE A 98 0.26 4.70 4.65
C ILE A 98 1.06 5.91 5.12
N VAL A 99 2.05 5.70 5.98
CA VAL A 99 3.17 6.62 6.19
C VAL A 99 4.49 5.86 6.00
N ARG A 100 5.42 6.41 5.21
CA ARG A 100 6.74 5.80 4.99
C ARG A 100 7.82 6.57 5.75
N ALA A 101 8.62 5.85 6.54
CA ALA A 101 9.73 6.37 7.31
C ALA A 101 11.06 6.09 6.57
N ALA A 102 11.48 7.05 5.75
CA ALA A 102 12.69 6.99 4.93
C ALA A 102 13.98 7.16 5.76
N MET A 103 14.45 6.06 6.37
CA MET A 103 15.61 6.10 7.25
C MET A 103 16.91 6.11 6.45
N GLY A 104 17.55 7.27 6.33
CA GLY A 104 18.82 7.36 5.62
C GLY A 104 19.93 6.57 6.31
N VAL A 105 20.78 5.94 5.49
CA VAL A 105 21.75 4.94 5.97
C VAL A 105 23.19 5.43 5.89
N GLN A 106 23.72 5.62 4.67
CA GLN A 106 25.13 5.92 4.43
C GLN A 106 25.50 7.39 4.61
N ASP A 107 24.59 8.29 4.22
CA ASP A 107 24.88 9.72 4.16
C ASP A 107 25.03 10.36 5.54
N ALA A 108 25.60 11.56 5.56
CA ALA A 108 25.87 12.30 6.80
C ALA A 108 24.62 12.44 7.68
N GLY A 109 24.76 12.10 8.96
CA GLY A 109 23.65 12.08 9.91
C GLY A 109 22.69 10.89 9.79
N GLY A 110 22.97 9.93 8.90
CA GLY A 110 22.20 8.69 8.72
C GLY A 110 22.54 7.60 9.74
N TYR A 111 21.88 6.44 9.59
CA TYR A 111 21.91 5.32 10.54
C TYR A 111 23.33 4.82 10.84
N LEU A 112 24.24 4.76 9.86
CA LEU A 112 25.60 4.26 10.12
C LEU A 112 26.42 5.21 11.00
N GLN A 113 26.08 6.50 11.04
CA GLN A 113 26.74 7.50 11.91
C GLN A 113 26.03 7.66 13.25
N ASP A 114 24.70 7.59 13.27
CA ASP A 114 23.88 7.66 14.48
C ASP A 114 22.76 6.61 14.44
N PRO A 115 23.06 5.35 14.79
CA PRO A 115 22.08 4.26 14.75
C PRO A 115 20.92 4.50 15.73
N ALA A 116 21.22 5.03 16.92
CA ALA A 116 20.23 5.21 17.97
C ALA A 116 19.25 6.33 17.63
N GLY A 117 19.74 7.50 17.18
CA GLY A 117 18.89 8.64 16.83
C GLY A 117 18.00 8.37 15.62
N ASN A 118 18.54 7.76 14.56
CA ASN A 118 17.73 7.42 13.38
C ASN A 118 16.69 6.34 13.68
N LYS A 119 17.06 5.27 14.40
CA LYS A 119 16.09 4.26 14.83
C LYS A 119 14.99 4.86 15.71
N ALA A 120 15.32 5.73 16.66
CA ALA A 120 14.31 6.35 17.52
C ALA A 120 13.29 7.21 16.74
N LYS A 121 13.71 7.86 15.64
CA LYS A 121 12.79 8.58 14.74
C LYS A 121 11.84 7.63 14.03
N VAL A 122 12.36 6.53 13.47
CA VAL A 122 11.56 5.49 12.81
C VAL A 122 10.55 4.89 13.78
N GLU A 123 10.99 4.45 14.96
CA GLU A 123 10.11 3.86 15.98
C GLU A 123 8.99 4.81 16.39
N LYS A 124 9.28 6.12 16.53
CA LYS A 124 8.24 7.11 16.83
C LYS A 124 7.17 7.20 15.74
N VAL A 125 7.55 7.10 14.47
CA VAL A 125 6.61 7.08 13.35
C VAL A 125 5.82 5.77 13.32
N VAL A 126 6.47 4.63 13.57
CA VAL A 126 5.83 3.31 13.64
C VAL A 126 4.79 3.25 14.76
N ASP A 127 5.16 3.65 15.98
CA ASP A 127 4.27 3.67 17.14
C ASP A 127 3.06 4.58 16.89
N ALA A 128 3.29 5.76 16.29
CA ALA A 128 2.22 6.68 15.95
C ALA A 128 1.30 6.15 14.84
N ALA A 129 1.83 5.43 13.84
CA ALA A 129 1.03 4.84 12.77
C ALA A 129 0.12 3.71 13.30
N ILE A 130 0.65 2.87 14.19
CA ILE A 130 -0.12 1.84 14.91
C ILE A 130 -1.25 2.50 15.71
N ALA A 131 -0.95 3.58 16.44
CA ALA A 131 -1.94 4.30 17.24
C ALA A 131 -3.01 5.06 16.41
N ASN A 132 -2.80 5.25 15.11
CA ASN A 132 -3.70 5.99 14.21
C ASN A 132 -4.30 5.12 13.10
N ASP A 133 -4.24 3.80 13.22
CA ASP A 133 -4.80 2.85 12.24
C ASP A 133 -4.27 3.13 10.82
N MET A 134 -2.94 3.18 10.69
CA MET A 134 -2.24 3.35 9.42
C MET A 134 -1.25 2.20 9.21
N TYR A 135 -1.00 1.83 7.96
CA TYR A 135 0.21 1.08 7.63
C TYR A 135 1.43 2.00 7.72
N VAL A 136 2.56 1.42 8.09
CA VAL A 136 3.85 2.10 8.15
C VAL A 136 4.90 1.30 7.41
N ILE A 137 5.61 1.98 6.49
CA ILE A 137 6.77 1.42 5.80
C ILE A 137 8.02 1.81 6.59
N ILE A 138 8.73 0.82 7.09
CA ILE A 138 10.08 0.96 7.65
C ILE A 138 11.05 0.80 6.49
N ASP A 139 11.58 1.91 6.01
CA ASP A 139 12.42 1.96 4.82
C ASP A 139 13.91 2.11 5.16
N TRP A 140 14.71 1.16 4.67
CA TRP A 140 16.16 1.24 4.63
C TRP A 140 16.60 2.10 3.43
N HIS A 141 16.58 3.42 3.65
CA HIS A 141 16.70 4.43 2.61
C HIS A 141 18.15 4.57 2.14
N SER A 142 18.51 3.70 1.21
CA SER A 142 19.87 3.48 0.74
C SER A 142 19.94 3.31 -0.78
N HIS A 143 21.08 3.69 -1.35
CA HIS A 143 21.46 3.43 -2.75
C HIS A 143 22.52 2.33 -2.92
N SER A 144 23.02 1.76 -1.82
CA SER A 144 24.10 0.77 -1.84
C SER A 144 24.02 -0.19 -0.64
N ALA A 145 22.80 -0.60 -0.28
CA ALA A 145 22.52 -1.39 0.92
C ALA A 145 23.30 -2.73 0.96
N GLU A 146 23.65 -3.28 -0.20
CA GLU A 146 24.48 -4.48 -0.34
C GLU A 146 25.84 -4.36 0.36
N ASN A 147 26.37 -3.15 0.50
CA ASN A 147 27.67 -2.89 1.14
C ASN A 147 27.59 -2.94 2.67
N ASN A 148 26.39 -2.88 3.25
CA ASN A 148 26.14 -2.87 4.69
C ASN A 148 25.07 -3.90 5.08
N ARG A 149 25.16 -5.10 4.48
CA ARG A 149 24.19 -6.18 4.65
C ARG A 149 24.01 -6.59 6.12
N ASN A 150 25.08 -6.63 6.89
CA ASN A 150 25.01 -7.07 8.29
C ASN A 150 24.27 -6.06 9.17
N GLU A 151 24.48 -4.77 8.92
CA GLU A 151 23.80 -3.67 9.61
C GLU A 151 22.31 -3.69 9.27
N ALA A 152 21.95 -3.88 8.00
CA ALA A 152 20.56 -4.03 7.57
C ALA A 152 19.89 -5.25 8.25
N ILE A 153 20.54 -6.42 8.26
CA ILE A 153 20.06 -7.62 8.96
C ILE A 153 19.82 -7.33 10.44
N SER A 154 20.80 -6.72 11.13
CA SER A 154 20.69 -6.41 12.55
C SER A 154 19.51 -5.46 12.83
N PHE A 155 19.38 -4.40 12.04
CA PHE A 155 18.30 -3.44 12.15
C PHE A 155 16.93 -4.10 11.95
N PHE A 156 16.75 -4.84 10.85
CA PHE A 156 15.46 -5.45 10.54
C PHE A 156 15.09 -6.59 11.50
N GLN A 157 16.06 -7.33 12.04
CA GLN A 157 15.78 -8.28 13.12
C GLN A 157 15.28 -7.58 14.39
N GLU A 158 15.82 -6.41 14.72
CA GLU A 158 15.33 -5.61 15.85
C GLU A 158 13.89 -5.14 15.60
N MET A 159 13.61 -4.59 14.42
CA MET A 159 12.26 -4.15 14.04
C MET A 159 11.26 -5.31 13.99
N ALA A 160 11.66 -6.49 13.49
CA ALA A 160 10.83 -7.69 13.47
C ALA A 160 10.53 -8.21 14.88
N ARG A 161 11.51 -8.22 15.80
CA ARG A 161 11.27 -8.63 17.20
C ARG A 161 10.30 -7.69 17.89
N LYS A 162 10.40 -6.39 17.61
CA LYS A 162 9.58 -5.36 18.25
C LYS A 162 8.16 -5.28 17.69
N TYR A 163 8.02 -5.31 16.37
CA TYR A 163 6.77 -5.00 15.68
C TYR A 163 6.24 -6.11 14.77
N GLY A 164 6.88 -7.27 14.68
CA GLY A 164 6.47 -8.32 13.73
C GLY A 164 5.12 -8.98 14.00
N LYS A 165 4.42 -8.57 15.07
CA LYS A 165 3.03 -8.98 15.36
C LYS A 165 2.02 -7.89 14.99
N ASN A 166 2.47 -6.74 14.50
CA ASN A 166 1.64 -5.62 14.11
C ASN A 166 1.41 -5.67 12.59
N PRO A 167 0.16 -5.89 12.13
CA PRO A 167 -0.15 -5.94 10.69
C PRO A 167 0.04 -4.60 9.98
N ASN A 168 0.21 -3.52 10.76
CA ASN A 168 0.56 -2.19 10.27
C ASN A 168 1.93 -2.16 9.57
N VAL A 169 2.87 -3.01 9.98
CA VAL A 169 4.28 -2.88 9.57
C VAL A 169 4.55 -3.52 8.21
N ILE A 170 5.22 -2.76 7.37
CA ILE A 170 5.75 -3.15 6.08
C ILE A 170 7.26 -2.87 6.09
N TYR A 171 8.08 -3.81 5.63
CA TYR A 171 9.52 -3.64 5.54
C TYR A 171 9.94 -3.29 4.12
N GLU A 172 10.57 -2.15 3.88
CA GLU A 172 11.23 -1.83 2.61
C GLU A 172 12.74 -1.94 2.81
N ILE A 173 13.33 -3.02 2.30
CA ILE A 173 14.68 -3.43 2.71
C ILE A 173 15.80 -2.78 1.89
N TYR A 174 15.44 -2.10 0.79
CA TYR A 174 16.36 -1.39 -0.09
C TYR A 174 15.57 -0.40 -0.95
N ASN A 175 15.63 0.89 -0.62
CA ASN A 175 14.96 1.98 -1.35
C ASN A 175 15.24 2.01 -2.86
N GLU A 176 16.47 2.35 -3.26
CA GLU A 176 16.81 2.63 -4.66
C GLU A 176 18.18 2.11 -5.03
N PRO A 177 18.29 0.80 -5.35
CA PRO A 177 19.48 0.27 -5.99
C PRO A 177 19.85 1.08 -7.23
N LEU A 178 21.14 1.38 -7.41
CA LEU A 178 21.64 2.05 -8.61
C LEU A 178 21.62 1.10 -9.83
N GLN A 179 22.48 1.32 -10.83
CA GLN A 179 22.62 0.44 -12.00
C GLN A 179 23.39 -0.84 -11.64
N VAL A 180 22.89 -1.60 -10.68
CA VAL A 180 23.45 -2.87 -10.21
C VAL A 180 22.57 -4.03 -10.67
N SER A 181 23.15 -5.23 -10.75
CA SER A 181 22.42 -6.42 -11.21
C SER A 181 21.36 -6.88 -10.22
N TRP A 182 20.17 -7.26 -10.72
CA TRP A 182 19.18 -7.96 -9.90
C TRP A 182 19.74 -9.26 -9.33
N SER A 183 20.13 -10.21 -10.20
CA SER A 183 20.50 -11.57 -9.78
C SER A 183 21.81 -11.63 -9.00
N ASN A 184 22.78 -10.75 -9.30
CA ASN A 184 24.12 -10.85 -8.70
C ASN A 184 24.31 -9.93 -7.47
N THR A 185 23.49 -8.90 -7.31
CA THR A 185 23.67 -7.90 -6.24
C THR A 185 22.44 -7.79 -5.35
N ILE A 186 21.30 -7.39 -5.92
CA ILE A 186 20.09 -7.05 -5.14
C ILE A 186 19.46 -8.30 -4.54
N LYS A 187 19.19 -9.34 -5.35
CA LYS A 187 18.54 -10.56 -4.90
C LYS A 187 19.32 -11.29 -3.81
N PRO A 188 20.66 -11.49 -3.90
CA PRO A 188 21.43 -12.10 -2.81
C PRO A 188 21.46 -11.28 -1.52
N TYR A 189 21.40 -9.95 -1.60
CA TYR A 189 21.21 -9.10 -0.42
C TYR A 189 19.82 -9.30 0.17
N ALA A 190 18.79 -9.21 -0.67
CA ALA A 190 17.40 -9.29 -0.27
C ALA A 190 17.07 -10.63 0.39
N GLU A 191 17.49 -11.76 -0.18
CA GLU A 191 17.23 -13.10 0.37
C GLU A 191 17.85 -13.27 1.77
N ALA A 192 19.03 -12.68 2.02
CA ALA A 192 19.66 -12.73 3.34
C ALA A 192 18.87 -11.92 4.38
N VAL A 193 18.44 -10.70 4.03
CA VAL A 193 17.63 -9.85 4.93
C VAL A 193 16.24 -10.45 5.15
N ILE A 194 15.59 -10.95 4.10
CA ILE A 194 14.28 -11.63 4.16
C ILE A 194 14.37 -12.85 5.06
N SER A 195 15.40 -13.69 4.91
CA SER A 195 15.58 -14.87 5.77
C SER A 195 15.71 -14.47 7.24
N ALA A 196 16.48 -13.42 7.53
CA ALA A 196 16.64 -12.92 8.89
C ALA A 196 15.34 -12.35 9.49
N ILE A 197 14.53 -11.64 8.69
CA ILE A 197 13.19 -11.17 9.11
C ILE A 197 12.27 -12.37 9.33
N ARG A 198 12.18 -13.30 8.37
CA ARG A 198 11.25 -14.43 8.37
C ARG A 198 11.51 -15.45 9.48
N ALA A 199 12.73 -15.47 10.05
CA ALA A 199 13.01 -16.22 11.26
C ALA A 199 12.29 -15.68 12.52
N ILE A 200 11.73 -14.46 12.45
CA ILE A 200 11.08 -13.75 13.56
C ILE A 200 9.64 -13.37 13.21
N ASP A 201 9.42 -12.84 12.01
CA ASP A 201 8.15 -12.35 11.46
C ASP A 201 7.81 -13.12 10.17
N PRO A 202 6.89 -14.10 10.22
CA PRO A 202 6.65 -15.02 9.13
C PRO A 202 5.76 -14.45 8.01
N ASP A 203 5.13 -13.29 8.17
CA ASP A 203 4.03 -12.88 7.30
C ASP A 203 3.91 -11.39 6.97
N ASN A 204 4.47 -10.43 7.71
CA ASN A 204 4.38 -9.03 7.28
C ASN A 204 5.01 -8.81 5.90
N LEU A 205 4.42 -7.90 5.13
CA LEU A 205 4.86 -7.59 3.77
C LEU A 205 6.31 -7.09 3.77
N ILE A 206 7.13 -7.66 2.88
CA ILE A 206 8.47 -7.15 2.57
C ILE A 206 8.48 -6.64 1.12
N ILE A 207 8.99 -5.43 0.93
CA ILE A 207 9.13 -4.76 -0.35
C ILE A 207 10.62 -4.67 -0.69
N VAL A 208 10.98 -5.08 -1.90
CA VAL A 208 12.38 -5.15 -2.38
C VAL A 208 12.60 -4.18 -3.54
N GLY A 209 13.58 -3.30 -3.38
CA GLY A 209 14.05 -2.39 -4.44
C GLY A 209 14.45 -3.12 -5.71
N THR A 210 14.34 -2.45 -6.86
CA THR A 210 14.73 -3.01 -8.16
C THR A 210 15.84 -2.16 -8.81
N PRO A 211 16.59 -2.67 -9.81
CA PRO A 211 17.68 -1.90 -10.40
C PRO A 211 17.24 -0.55 -10.97
N SER A 212 18.21 0.36 -11.10
CA SER A 212 18.07 1.69 -11.70
C SER A 212 17.03 2.55 -11.01
N TRP A 213 17.27 2.84 -9.73
CA TRP A 213 16.37 3.62 -8.86
C TRP A 213 14.97 3.02 -8.80
N SER A 214 14.89 1.70 -8.60
CA SER A 214 13.64 0.96 -8.51
C SER A 214 12.73 1.08 -9.75
N GLN A 215 13.32 1.01 -10.95
CA GLN A 215 12.59 1.08 -12.21
C GLN A 215 12.58 -0.22 -13.01
N ASN A 216 13.55 -1.11 -12.82
CA ASN A 216 13.71 -2.36 -13.58
C ASN A 216 12.90 -3.51 -12.94
N VAL A 217 11.62 -3.29 -12.67
CA VAL A 217 10.70 -4.30 -12.12
C VAL A 217 10.51 -5.50 -13.03
N ASP A 218 10.63 -5.31 -14.34
CA ASP A 218 10.58 -6.38 -15.32
C ASP A 218 11.77 -7.35 -15.17
N GLU A 219 12.95 -6.87 -14.73
CA GLU A 219 14.11 -7.71 -14.43
C GLU A 219 13.87 -8.60 -13.23
N ALA A 220 13.36 -8.03 -12.13
CA ALA A 220 13.01 -8.80 -10.93
C ALA A 220 11.94 -9.86 -11.23
N SER A 221 10.97 -9.55 -12.10
CA SER A 221 9.90 -10.46 -12.46
C SER A 221 10.35 -11.73 -13.20
N ARG A 222 11.52 -11.72 -13.83
CA ARG A 222 12.09 -12.88 -14.54
C ARG A 222 12.85 -13.83 -13.63
N ASP A 223 13.25 -13.38 -12.43
CA ASP A 223 13.98 -14.16 -11.44
C ASP A 223 13.49 -13.82 -10.02
N PRO A 224 12.19 -14.06 -9.71
CA PRO A 224 11.58 -13.60 -8.47
C PRO A 224 12.18 -14.28 -7.23
N ILE A 225 12.06 -13.62 -6.08
CA ILE A 225 12.42 -14.19 -4.77
C ILE A 225 11.35 -15.20 -4.35
N ASN A 226 11.80 -16.41 -3.96
CA ASN A 226 10.92 -17.46 -3.47
C ASN A 226 10.72 -17.33 -1.95
N ALA A 227 9.94 -16.32 -1.53
CA ALA A 227 9.53 -16.13 -0.14
C ALA A 227 8.09 -15.63 -0.06
N LYS A 228 7.46 -15.81 1.11
CA LYS A 228 6.07 -15.38 1.34
C LYS A 228 5.98 -13.86 1.44
N ASN A 229 4.90 -13.30 0.88
CA ASN A 229 4.52 -11.89 1.00
C ASN A 229 5.65 -10.94 0.60
N ILE A 230 6.15 -11.12 -0.62
CA ILE A 230 7.15 -10.24 -1.24
C ILE A 230 6.49 -9.40 -2.33
N ALA A 231 6.68 -8.08 -2.26
CA ALA A 231 6.39 -7.15 -3.33
C ALA A 231 7.68 -6.48 -3.81
N TYR A 232 7.62 -5.85 -4.98
CA TYR A 232 8.78 -5.24 -5.63
C TYR A 232 8.55 -3.75 -5.86
N THR A 233 9.56 -2.96 -5.58
CA THR A 233 9.47 -1.50 -5.63
C THR A 233 9.44 -1.01 -7.06
N LEU A 234 8.49 -0.11 -7.34
CA LEU A 234 8.46 0.74 -8.53
C LEU A 234 8.51 2.21 -8.12
N HIS A 235 9.53 2.97 -8.51
CA HIS A 235 9.55 4.42 -8.31
C HIS A 235 9.35 5.17 -9.62
N PHE A 236 8.67 6.30 -9.55
CA PHE A 236 8.51 7.19 -10.70
C PHE A 236 8.38 8.65 -10.27
N TYR A 237 8.68 9.54 -11.21
CA TYR A 237 8.51 10.99 -11.07
C TYR A 237 7.87 11.48 -12.36
N ALA A 238 6.65 12.01 -12.27
CA ALA A 238 5.78 12.27 -13.42
C ALA A 238 6.34 13.30 -14.41
N GLY A 239 7.25 14.17 -13.99
CA GLY A 239 7.97 15.08 -14.89
C GLY A 239 9.02 14.39 -15.77
N THR A 240 9.45 13.18 -15.41
CA THR A 240 10.55 12.46 -16.08
C THR A 240 10.12 11.10 -16.66
N HIS A 241 9.21 10.41 -15.98
CA HIS A 241 8.87 9.02 -16.25
C HIS A 241 7.40 8.90 -16.66
N GLY A 242 7.14 8.23 -17.78
CA GLY A 242 5.79 8.02 -18.29
C GLY A 242 5.57 6.62 -18.85
N GLU A 243 4.99 6.55 -20.05
CA GLU A 243 4.44 5.30 -20.61
C GLU A 243 5.44 4.15 -20.73
N SER A 244 6.71 4.44 -21.03
CA SER A 244 7.76 3.42 -21.10
C SER A 244 7.97 2.69 -19.77
N LEU A 245 7.91 3.41 -18.64
CA LEU A 245 8.05 2.81 -17.32
C LEU A 245 6.76 2.09 -16.89
N ARG A 246 5.58 2.62 -17.23
CA ARG A 246 4.31 1.88 -17.07
C ARG A 246 4.33 0.56 -17.84
N ASN A 247 4.90 0.53 -19.04
CA ASN A 247 5.05 -0.71 -19.81
C ASN A 247 5.94 -1.75 -19.11
N LYS A 248 7.03 -1.34 -18.47
CA LYS A 248 7.85 -2.25 -17.64
C LYS A 248 7.06 -2.76 -16.43
N ALA A 249 6.28 -1.90 -15.79
CA ALA A 249 5.40 -2.29 -14.69
C ALA A 249 4.33 -3.30 -15.15
N ARG A 250 3.69 -3.10 -16.32
CA ARG A 250 2.75 -4.07 -16.91
C ARG A 250 3.43 -5.41 -17.19
N GLN A 251 4.64 -5.41 -17.75
CA GLN A 251 5.40 -6.65 -17.97
C GLN A 251 5.66 -7.41 -16.66
N ALA A 252 6.07 -6.70 -15.60
CA ALA A 252 6.28 -7.30 -14.29
C ALA A 252 5.00 -7.90 -13.70
N LEU A 253 3.87 -7.18 -13.77
CA LEU A 253 2.57 -7.68 -13.34
C LEU A 253 2.12 -8.91 -14.14
N ASN A 254 2.35 -8.92 -15.46
CA ASN A 254 2.03 -10.04 -16.35
C ASN A 254 2.89 -11.28 -16.03
N ASN A 255 4.13 -11.07 -15.60
CA ASN A 255 5.01 -12.14 -15.12
C ASN A 255 4.67 -12.62 -13.69
N GLY A 256 3.65 -12.03 -13.06
CA GLY A 256 3.05 -12.54 -11.83
C GLY A 256 3.64 -12.00 -10.53
N ILE A 257 4.47 -10.95 -10.56
CA ILE A 257 4.96 -10.30 -9.33
C ILE A 257 4.09 -9.11 -8.91
N ALA A 258 3.92 -8.92 -7.60
CA ALA A 258 3.21 -7.78 -7.05
C ALA A 258 4.11 -6.55 -6.94
N LEU A 259 3.59 -5.39 -7.34
CA LEU A 259 4.31 -4.12 -7.28
C LEU A 259 3.78 -3.24 -6.14
N PHE A 260 4.67 -2.42 -5.58
CA PHE A 260 4.34 -1.35 -4.64
C PHE A 260 5.14 -0.10 -5.01
N VAL A 261 4.47 1.05 -5.09
CA VAL A 261 5.13 2.34 -5.35
C VAL A 261 5.47 3.02 -4.02
N THR A 262 6.57 2.60 -3.38
CA THR A 262 6.93 3.14 -2.05
C THR A 262 7.38 4.59 -2.12
N GLU A 263 7.75 5.08 -3.30
CA GLU A 263 8.04 6.48 -3.57
C GLU A 263 7.56 6.92 -4.97
N TRP A 264 6.93 8.09 -5.04
CA TRP A 264 6.69 8.77 -6.31
C TRP A 264 6.55 10.29 -6.18
N GLY A 265 6.93 11.04 -7.21
CA GLY A 265 6.78 12.50 -7.26
C GLY A 265 5.91 12.98 -8.42
N ALA A 266 5.19 14.08 -8.21
CA ALA A 266 4.40 14.74 -9.26
C ALA A 266 5.24 15.64 -10.18
N VAL A 267 6.53 15.78 -9.88
CA VAL A 267 7.51 16.67 -10.52
C VAL A 267 8.62 15.86 -11.22
N ASN A 268 9.74 16.46 -11.61
CA ASN A 268 10.88 15.75 -12.21
C ASN A 268 11.66 14.92 -11.17
N ALA A 269 12.45 13.96 -11.65
CA ALA A 269 13.23 13.05 -10.82
C ALA A 269 14.34 13.71 -9.98
N ASP A 270 14.71 14.96 -10.27
CA ASP A 270 15.61 15.77 -9.44
C ASP A 270 14.90 16.42 -8.24
N GLY A 271 13.62 16.08 -8.01
CA GLY A 271 12.77 16.65 -6.96
C GLY A 271 12.22 18.04 -7.27
N ASN A 272 12.48 18.58 -8.46
CA ASN A 272 12.15 19.95 -8.84
C ASN A 272 11.31 20.03 -10.12
N GLY A 273 10.96 21.25 -10.51
CA GLY A 273 10.02 21.53 -11.59
C GLY A 273 8.58 21.68 -11.09
N GLY A 274 7.68 22.03 -12.02
CA GLY A 274 6.25 22.11 -11.76
C GLY A 274 5.59 20.73 -11.79
N VAL A 275 4.36 20.66 -11.26
CA VAL A 275 3.57 19.42 -11.31
C VAL A 275 3.24 19.08 -12.75
N ASN A 276 3.61 17.88 -13.21
CA ASN A 276 3.14 17.34 -14.48
C ASN A 276 1.75 16.72 -14.28
N GLN A 277 0.71 17.53 -14.46
CA GLN A 277 -0.67 17.15 -14.16
C GLN A 277 -1.13 15.92 -14.95
N THR A 278 -0.97 15.96 -16.27
CA THR A 278 -1.43 14.88 -17.18
C THR A 278 -0.73 13.56 -16.87
N GLU A 279 0.59 13.59 -16.70
CA GLU A 279 1.35 12.37 -16.45
C GLU A 279 1.08 11.82 -15.03
N THR A 280 0.89 12.71 -14.05
CA THR A 280 0.47 12.31 -12.70
C THR A 280 -0.87 11.59 -12.72
N ASP A 281 -1.85 12.10 -13.46
CA ASP A 281 -3.19 11.48 -13.55
C ASP A 281 -3.15 10.14 -14.29
N ALA A 282 -2.31 10.00 -15.31
CA ALA A 282 -2.06 8.72 -15.98
C ALA A 282 -1.47 7.67 -15.03
N TRP A 283 -0.50 8.06 -14.19
CA TRP A 283 0.07 7.19 -13.16
C TRP A 283 -0.95 6.80 -12.08
N VAL A 284 -1.73 7.77 -11.59
CA VAL A 284 -2.78 7.51 -10.59
C VAL A 284 -3.81 6.53 -11.11
N THR A 285 -4.25 6.69 -12.36
CA THR A 285 -5.19 5.77 -13.02
C THR A 285 -4.57 4.37 -13.12
N PHE A 286 -3.34 4.27 -13.64
CA PHE A 286 -2.61 3.00 -13.73
C PHE A 286 -2.50 2.28 -12.38
N MET A 287 -2.15 3.01 -11.30
CA MET A 287 -2.04 2.43 -9.96
C MET A 287 -3.40 1.96 -9.42
N LYS A 288 -4.46 2.74 -9.62
CA LYS A 288 -5.83 2.37 -9.19
C LYS A 288 -6.30 1.10 -9.91
N ASP A 289 -6.22 1.07 -11.23
CA ASP A 289 -6.68 -0.07 -12.06
C ASP A 289 -5.92 -1.35 -11.73
N ASN A 290 -4.66 -1.25 -11.34
CA ASN A 290 -3.84 -2.39 -11.01
C ASN A 290 -3.79 -2.74 -9.51
N ASN A 291 -4.53 -2.02 -8.65
CA ASN A 291 -4.46 -2.15 -7.19
C ASN A 291 -3.01 -2.05 -6.65
N ILE A 292 -2.28 -1.03 -7.09
CA ILE A 292 -0.91 -0.73 -6.62
C ILE A 292 -0.98 0.34 -5.55
N SER A 293 -0.54 0.00 -4.33
CA SER A 293 -0.39 0.95 -3.23
C SER A 293 0.76 1.92 -3.49
N ASN A 294 0.65 3.14 -2.96
CA ASN A 294 1.63 4.20 -3.17
C ASN A 294 1.88 5.11 -1.98
N ALA A 295 3.09 5.68 -1.90
CA ALA A 295 3.42 6.77 -0.98
C ALA A 295 4.16 7.91 -1.69
N ASN A 296 3.63 9.13 -1.62
CA ASN A 296 4.19 10.29 -2.33
C ASN A 296 5.44 10.88 -1.63
N TRP A 297 6.44 11.26 -2.43
CA TRP A 297 7.59 12.08 -2.06
C TRP A 297 7.30 13.59 -2.27
N ALA A 298 7.44 14.46 -1.26
CA ALA A 298 7.60 14.12 0.16
C ALA A 298 6.83 15.06 1.08
N LEU A 299 6.38 14.51 2.20
CA LEU A 299 5.95 15.29 3.35
C LEU A 299 7.17 16.00 3.95
N ASN A 300 7.39 17.22 3.48
CA ASN A 300 8.52 18.07 3.83
C ASN A 300 8.22 19.52 3.49
N ASP A 301 9.11 20.42 3.92
CA ASP A 301 9.10 21.85 3.57
C ASP A 301 10.42 22.34 2.96
N LYS A 302 11.27 21.44 2.45
CA LYS A 302 12.44 21.83 1.68
C LYS A 302 12.00 22.68 0.47
N ASN A 303 12.79 23.69 0.12
CA ASN A 303 12.51 24.56 -1.02
C ASN A 303 12.77 23.85 -2.36
N GLU A 304 11.89 22.93 -2.72
CA GLU A 304 11.91 22.15 -3.97
C GLU A 304 10.48 21.81 -4.42
N GLY A 305 10.32 21.42 -5.69
CA GLY A 305 9.01 21.15 -6.28
C GLY A 305 8.25 19.98 -5.65
N ALA A 306 8.97 18.95 -5.20
CA ALA A 306 8.38 17.74 -4.63
C ALA A 306 7.78 17.94 -3.23
N SER A 307 8.29 18.88 -2.43
CA SER A 307 7.84 19.14 -1.06
C SER A 307 6.37 19.48 -0.99
N THR A 308 5.65 18.90 -0.04
CA THR A 308 4.24 19.21 0.20
C THR A 308 4.00 20.61 0.75
N TYR A 309 4.95 21.17 1.51
CA TYR A 309 4.83 22.46 2.18
C TYR A 309 5.86 23.47 1.67
N TYR A 310 5.51 24.76 1.72
CA TYR A 310 6.52 25.82 1.58
C TYR A 310 7.41 25.90 2.82
N PRO A 311 8.68 26.35 2.69
CA PRO A 311 9.62 26.46 3.80
C PRO A 311 9.05 27.14 5.04
N ASP A 312 9.30 26.53 6.20
CA ASP A 312 8.89 27.03 7.52
C ASP A 312 7.39 27.28 7.66
N SER A 313 6.58 26.50 6.92
CA SER A 313 5.12 26.66 6.89
C SER A 313 4.37 25.32 6.84
N LYS A 314 3.04 25.40 6.95
CA LYS A 314 2.11 24.31 6.62
C LYS A 314 1.24 24.63 5.40
N ASN A 315 1.61 25.67 4.64
CA ASN A 315 0.92 26.02 3.41
C ASN A 315 1.30 25.03 2.31
N LEU A 316 0.31 24.42 1.68
CA LEU A 316 0.55 23.43 0.64
C LEU A 316 1.11 24.07 -0.62
N THR A 317 2.16 23.46 -1.17
CA THR A 317 2.67 23.73 -2.53
C THR A 317 1.68 23.22 -3.58
N GLU A 318 1.99 23.42 -4.87
CA GLU A 318 1.21 22.79 -5.95
C GLU A 318 1.22 21.26 -5.86
N SER A 319 2.40 20.66 -5.62
CA SER A 319 2.55 19.21 -5.39
C SER A 319 1.72 18.77 -4.18
N GLY A 320 1.83 19.48 -3.05
CA GLY A 320 1.07 19.18 -1.84
C GLY A 320 -0.46 19.22 -2.05
N LYS A 321 -0.97 20.18 -2.82
CA LYS A 321 -2.41 20.26 -3.16
C LYS A 321 -2.84 19.07 -4.03
N LYS A 322 -2.09 18.76 -5.08
CA LYS A 322 -2.40 17.64 -6.00
C LYS A 322 -2.41 16.31 -5.26
N VAL A 323 -1.35 16.03 -4.49
CA VAL A 323 -1.18 14.80 -3.72
C VAL A 323 -2.28 14.66 -2.67
N LYS A 324 -2.57 15.73 -1.91
CA LYS A 324 -3.63 15.68 -0.89
C LYS A 324 -4.98 15.30 -1.51
N SER A 325 -5.32 15.88 -2.67
CA SER A 325 -6.55 15.53 -3.39
C SER A 325 -6.56 14.06 -3.84
N ILE A 326 -5.45 13.55 -4.38
CA ILE A 326 -5.32 12.14 -4.77
C ILE A 326 -5.52 11.21 -3.58
N ILE A 327 -4.84 11.50 -2.46
CA ILE A 327 -4.93 10.67 -1.26
C ILE A 327 -6.36 10.71 -0.74
N GLN A 328 -6.98 11.88 -0.54
CA GLN A 328 -8.36 11.97 -0.03
C GLN A 328 -9.37 11.19 -0.89
N ASN A 329 -9.18 11.17 -2.21
CA ASN A 329 -10.03 10.47 -3.18
C ASN A 329 -9.54 9.06 -3.58
N TRP A 330 -8.67 8.44 -2.77
CA TRP A 330 -8.27 7.05 -2.98
C TRP A 330 -9.41 6.08 -2.60
N PRO A 331 -9.73 5.06 -3.42
CA PRO A 331 -10.96 4.27 -3.28
C PRO A 331 -11.04 3.47 -1.97
N TYR A 332 -9.91 3.04 -1.41
CA TYR A 332 -9.87 2.28 -0.17
C TYR A 332 -9.30 3.13 0.97
N LYS A 333 -9.98 3.08 2.13
CA LYS A 333 -9.60 3.78 3.36
C LYS A 333 -9.63 2.81 4.53
N ILE A 334 -8.60 2.88 5.38
CA ILE A 334 -8.56 2.13 6.63
C ILE A 334 -9.55 2.75 7.62
N ASN A 335 -10.54 1.96 8.05
CA ASN A 335 -11.63 2.33 8.98
C ASN A 335 -12.54 3.49 8.52
N GLY A 336 -12.51 3.84 7.23
CA GLY A 336 -13.54 4.67 6.61
C GLY A 336 -14.67 3.77 6.13
N THR A 337 -15.91 4.07 6.48
CA THR A 337 -17.10 3.45 5.88
C THR A 337 -16.93 3.46 4.37
N SER A 338 -16.69 2.29 3.80
CA SER A 338 -16.67 2.10 2.36
C SER A 338 -18.03 2.56 1.84
N SER A 339 -18.04 3.57 0.98
CA SER A 339 -19.16 3.80 0.09
C SER A 339 -19.28 2.54 -0.76
N THR A 340 -20.17 1.64 -0.37
CA THR A 340 -20.58 0.49 -1.14
C THR A 340 -21.09 1.00 -2.49
N THR A 341 -20.25 0.94 -3.51
CA THR A 341 -20.71 0.88 -4.89
C THR A 341 -21.17 -0.56 -5.08
N THR A 342 -22.45 -0.79 -4.76
CA THR A 342 -23.14 -2.04 -5.05
C THR A 342 -23.29 -2.12 -6.57
N GLU A 343 -22.66 -3.11 -7.20
CA GLU A 343 -23.03 -3.52 -8.55
C GLU A 343 -24.51 -3.94 -8.57
N PRO A 344 -25.35 -3.40 -9.47
CA PRO A 344 -26.69 -3.92 -9.64
C PRO A 344 -26.66 -5.11 -10.61
N SER A 345 -26.88 -6.30 -10.05
CA SER A 345 -27.36 -7.48 -10.78
C SER A 345 -28.72 -7.15 -11.42
N THR A 346 -28.81 -7.17 -12.74
CA THR A 346 -30.05 -6.96 -13.48
C THR A 346 -30.63 -8.29 -13.96
N GLU A 347 -31.77 -8.68 -13.39
CA GLU A 347 -32.74 -9.58 -14.03
C GLU A 347 -34.04 -8.78 -14.27
N PRO A 348 -34.66 -8.83 -15.46
CA PRO A 348 -35.75 -7.92 -15.80
C PRO A 348 -37.12 -8.54 -15.50
N THR A 349 -38.04 -7.76 -14.91
CA THR A 349 -39.48 -8.00 -15.00
C THR A 349 -40.22 -6.64 -14.97
N PRO A 350 -41.31 -6.44 -15.74
CA PRO A 350 -41.64 -5.13 -16.29
C PRO A 350 -42.79 -4.37 -15.60
N THR A 351 -42.94 -3.10 -16.03
CA THR A 351 -44.17 -2.27 -16.09
C THR A 351 -44.48 -1.40 -14.84
N PRO A 352 -45.18 -0.23 -14.93
CA PRO A 352 -45.52 0.68 -16.05
C PRO A 352 -45.02 2.13 -15.87
N THR A 353 -45.10 2.86 -16.99
CA THR A 353 -44.86 4.28 -17.25
C THR A 353 -45.73 5.24 -16.43
N THR A 354 -45.15 6.35 -15.99
CA THR A 354 -45.83 7.65 -15.80
C THR A 354 -44.86 8.77 -16.13
N ASP A 355 -45.28 9.60 -17.09
CA ASP A 355 -44.56 10.74 -17.64
C ASP A 355 -44.46 11.93 -16.67
N GLU A 356 -43.30 12.58 -16.63
CA GLU A 356 -43.17 14.05 -16.58
C GLU A 356 -41.76 14.47 -17.05
N PRO A 357 -41.58 15.71 -17.57
CA PRO A 357 -40.64 15.99 -18.64
C PRO A 357 -39.23 16.35 -18.15
N VAL A 358 -38.21 15.72 -18.73
CA VAL A 358 -36.81 16.09 -18.58
C VAL A 358 -36.34 16.76 -19.87
N THR A 359 -35.79 17.96 -19.71
CA THR A 359 -35.08 18.74 -20.72
C THR A 359 -33.99 17.91 -21.41
N THR A 360 -34.13 17.71 -22.71
CA THR A 360 -33.13 17.07 -23.58
C THR A 360 -32.00 18.04 -23.87
N ASP A 361 -30.84 17.84 -23.24
CA ASP A 361 -29.57 18.23 -23.86
C ASP A 361 -29.27 17.19 -24.95
N GLU A 362 -29.29 17.62 -26.22
CA GLU A 362 -28.83 16.80 -27.34
C GLU A 362 -27.36 16.41 -27.13
N PRO A 363 -26.98 15.14 -27.34
CA PRO A 363 -25.58 14.78 -27.46
C PRO A 363 -24.99 15.44 -28.71
N ALA A 364 -23.82 16.06 -28.57
CA ALA A 364 -23.07 16.66 -29.67
C ALA A 364 -22.92 15.64 -30.81
N THR A 365 -23.47 15.98 -31.98
CA THR A 365 -23.44 15.15 -33.16
C THR A 365 -22.00 15.14 -33.72
N THR A 366 -21.41 13.95 -33.84
CA THR A 366 -20.03 13.80 -34.29
C THR A 366 -19.98 13.10 -35.65
N ASN A 367 -19.17 13.65 -36.58
CA ASN A 367 -18.96 13.02 -37.89
C ASN A 367 -18.04 11.80 -37.74
N CYS A 368 -18.58 10.61 -37.97
CA CYS A 368 -17.84 9.34 -37.86
C CYS A 368 -17.37 8.77 -39.20
N SER A 369 -17.43 9.56 -40.27
CA SER A 369 -17.00 9.14 -41.60
C SER A 369 -15.55 8.65 -41.57
N ASN A 370 -15.28 7.53 -42.25
CA ASN A 370 -13.95 6.90 -42.34
C ASN A 370 -13.33 6.42 -41.02
N THR A 371 -14.13 6.23 -39.96
CA THR A 371 -13.65 5.60 -38.73
C THR A 371 -13.92 4.09 -38.74
N ASN A 372 -12.99 3.30 -38.23
CA ASN A 372 -13.16 1.86 -38.05
C ASN A 372 -14.40 1.54 -37.19
N VAL A 373 -15.10 0.46 -37.52
CA VAL A 373 -16.28 -0.02 -36.76
C VAL A 373 -15.93 -1.33 -36.07
N TYR A 374 -16.10 -1.41 -34.74
CA TYR A 374 -15.85 -2.62 -33.95
C TYR A 374 -16.67 -3.80 -34.49
N PRO A 375 -16.07 -5.00 -34.65
CA PRO A 375 -14.77 -5.43 -34.12
C PRO A 375 -13.54 -5.21 -35.03
N ASN A 376 -13.60 -4.32 -36.02
CA ASN A 376 -12.44 -4.01 -36.85
C ASN A 376 -11.48 -3.04 -36.15
N TRP A 377 -10.53 -3.57 -35.40
CA TRP A 377 -9.53 -2.79 -34.66
C TRP A 377 -8.66 -1.88 -35.54
N VAL A 378 -8.05 -0.86 -34.92
CA VAL A 378 -7.24 0.15 -35.64
C VAL A 378 -5.78 -0.31 -35.80
N SER A 379 -5.18 -0.84 -34.72
CA SER A 379 -3.75 -1.13 -34.62
C SER A 379 -3.46 -2.62 -34.57
N LYS A 380 -2.23 -2.98 -34.95
CA LYS A 380 -1.69 -4.33 -35.01
C LYS A 380 -0.33 -4.37 -34.32
N ASP A 381 0.00 -5.48 -33.68
CA ASP A 381 1.24 -5.60 -32.90
C ASP A 381 2.52 -5.56 -33.75
N TRP A 382 2.44 -5.89 -35.05
CA TRP A 382 3.60 -5.93 -35.94
C TRP A 382 3.24 -5.75 -37.43
N ALA A 383 4.25 -5.41 -38.23
CA ALA A 383 4.11 -5.17 -39.66
C ALA A 383 3.75 -6.44 -40.43
N GLY A 384 2.45 -6.64 -40.70
CA GLY A 384 1.91 -7.80 -41.41
C GLY A 384 0.85 -8.57 -40.61
N GLY A 385 0.71 -8.27 -39.33
CA GLY A 385 -0.36 -8.81 -38.47
C GLY A 385 -1.74 -8.24 -38.80
N GLN A 386 -2.78 -8.93 -38.32
CA GLN A 386 -4.15 -8.41 -38.34
C GLN A 386 -4.35 -7.37 -37.24
N PRO A 387 -5.14 -6.31 -37.47
CA PRO A 387 -5.50 -5.39 -36.40
C PRO A 387 -6.23 -6.12 -35.26
N ASN A 388 -5.81 -5.87 -34.02
CA ASN A 388 -6.31 -6.55 -32.83
C ASN A 388 -6.48 -5.64 -31.59
N HIS A 389 -6.13 -4.35 -31.67
CA HIS A 389 -6.26 -3.41 -30.56
C HIS A 389 -6.42 -1.96 -31.03
N ASN A 390 -6.69 -1.05 -30.09
CA ASN A 390 -6.52 0.39 -30.27
C ASN A 390 -5.43 0.91 -29.32
N GLU A 391 -4.61 1.84 -29.81
CA GLU A 391 -3.65 2.61 -29.02
C GLU A 391 -4.28 3.90 -28.48
N ALA A 392 -3.62 4.53 -27.52
CA ALA A 392 -4.07 5.81 -26.95
C ALA A 392 -4.36 6.86 -28.04
N GLY A 393 -5.52 7.51 -27.95
CA GLY A 393 -5.99 8.53 -28.89
C GLY A 393 -6.64 7.98 -30.17
N GLN A 394 -6.67 6.67 -30.38
CA GLN A 394 -7.31 6.08 -31.56
C GLN A 394 -8.80 5.87 -31.36
N SER A 395 -9.60 6.30 -32.33
CA SER A 395 -11.06 6.21 -32.27
C SER A 395 -11.62 4.99 -33.00
N ILE A 396 -12.75 4.49 -32.52
CA ILE A 396 -13.51 3.40 -33.15
C ILE A 396 -15.01 3.61 -32.89
N VAL A 397 -15.85 3.22 -33.85
CA VAL A 397 -17.30 3.28 -33.72
C VAL A 397 -17.82 1.95 -33.18
N TYR A 398 -18.72 2.02 -32.20
CA TYR A 398 -19.44 0.86 -31.69
C TYR A 398 -20.87 1.25 -31.31
N LYS A 399 -21.85 0.46 -31.78
CA LYS A 399 -23.29 0.69 -31.53
C LYS A 399 -23.75 2.13 -31.81
N GLY A 400 -23.26 2.73 -32.89
CA GLY A 400 -23.64 4.09 -33.30
C GLY A 400 -22.96 5.22 -32.51
N ASN A 401 -21.99 4.91 -31.65
CA ASN A 401 -21.24 5.90 -30.90
C ASN A 401 -19.75 5.85 -31.25
N LEU A 402 -19.11 7.01 -31.28
CA LEU A 402 -17.67 7.15 -31.44
C LEU A 402 -17.00 7.10 -30.07
N TYR A 403 -16.03 6.21 -29.93
CA TYR A 403 -15.19 6.12 -28.73
C TYR A 403 -13.74 6.41 -29.10
N THR A 404 -13.00 7.01 -28.18
CA THR A 404 -11.54 7.17 -28.28
C THR A 404 -10.88 6.37 -27.17
N ALA A 405 -9.87 5.58 -27.51
CA ALA A 405 -9.10 4.82 -26.54
C ALA A 405 -8.24 5.77 -25.69
N ASN A 406 -8.34 5.65 -24.36
CA ASN A 406 -7.57 6.44 -23.40
C ASN A 406 -6.12 5.91 -23.28
N TRP A 407 -5.93 4.61 -23.48
CA TRP A 407 -4.66 3.89 -23.52
C TRP A 407 -4.82 2.61 -24.36
N TYR A 408 -3.75 1.83 -24.52
CA TYR A 408 -3.80 0.53 -25.21
C TYR A 408 -4.96 -0.32 -24.69
N THR A 409 -5.83 -0.78 -25.59
CA THR A 409 -6.98 -1.60 -25.21
C THR A 409 -7.38 -2.61 -26.26
N THR A 410 -7.83 -3.77 -25.78
CA THR A 410 -8.46 -4.85 -26.55
C THR A 410 -9.91 -5.09 -26.10
N SER A 411 -10.41 -4.27 -25.17
CA SER A 411 -11.77 -4.40 -24.62
C SER A 411 -12.82 -3.76 -25.52
N THR A 412 -14.04 -4.28 -25.48
CA THR A 412 -15.16 -3.78 -26.28
C THR A 412 -15.37 -2.27 -26.06
N PRO A 413 -15.51 -1.44 -27.11
CA PRO A 413 -15.64 0.00 -26.93
C PRO A 413 -16.78 0.40 -25.99
N GLY A 414 -16.44 1.23 -25.00
CA GLY A 414 -17.36 1.67 -23.95
C GLY A 414 -17.65 0.64 -22.85
N SER A 415 -16.97 -0.51 -22.82
CA SER A 415 -17.18 -1.52 -21.76
C SER A 415 -16.48 -1.19 -20.44
N ASP A 416 -15.43 -0.38 -20.47
CA ASP A 416 -14.62 -0.03 -19.31
C ASP A 416 -13.97 1.36 -19.48
N SER A 417 -13.13 1.75 -18.52
CA SER A 417 -12.42 3.04 -18.46
C SER A 417 -11.39 3.26 -19.57
N SER A 418 -11.06 2.23 -20.37
CA SER A 418 -10.12 2.40 -21.48
C SER A 418 -10.71 3.19 -22.66
N TRP A 419 -12.01 3.52 -22.61
CA TRP A 419 -12.70 4.28 -23.65
C TRP A 419 -13.33 5.56 -23.12
N THR A 420 -13.21 6.63 -23.89
CA THR A 420 -13.99 7.86 -23.71
C THR A 420 -15.05 7.95 -24.82
N LEU A 421 -16.32 8.13 -24.44
CA LEU A 421 -17.40 8.43 -25.39
C LEU A 421 -17.18 9.84 -25.95
N VAL A 422 -17.00 9.94 -27.26
CA VAL A 422 -16.81 11.23 -27.96
C VAL A 422 -18.15 11.82 -28.36
N GLY A 423 -19.07 10.99 -28.83
CA GLY A 423 -20.40 11.41 -29.24
C GLY A 423 -21.11 10.34 -30.07
N SER A 424 -22.37 10.60 -30.41
CA SER A 424 -23.16 9.72 -31.29
C SER A 424 -22.87 10.04 -32.75
N CYS A 425 -22.77 8.98 -33.55
CA CYS A 425 -22.60 9.02 -34.99
C CYS A 425 -23.97 9.17 -35.65
N ASN A 426 -24.14 10.18 -36.50
CA ASN A 426 -25.32 10.37 -37.34
C ASN A 426 -25.11 9.87 -38.77
#